data_AF-A0A1V6MHK5-F1
#
_entry.id   AF-A0A1V6MHK5-F1
#
_cell.length_a   1.000
_cell.length_b   1.000
_cell.length_c   1.000
_cell.angle_alpha   90.00
_cell.angle_beta   90.00
_cell.angle_gamma   90.00
#
_symmetry.space_group_name_H-M   'P 1'
#
loop_
_entity.id
_entity.type
_entity.pdbx_description
1 polymer ?
#
loop_
_entity_poly.entity_id
_entity_poly.type
_entity_poly.pdbx_seq_one_letter_code
_entity_poly.pdbx_strand_id
1 'polypeptide(L)'
;MAVTKVHERSAAAMPTPPEDIVEAARLAPEHWISMIDPGWDGEGAPPDRVVVGRWRTGATGEIEEWEDNEAYRPSPEALGWPEATDDVDAALQLAVTGYGPAEAVPRALATAEVAVLTLPDGTPVTAAVADGGLVVPVLTAPLHLDAMGGFAFERLTVADLLDRLPPGHALYVNPAGPAGTVLDADLLRAHMSGTPG
;
A
#
# COMPACT_ATOMS: atom_id res chain seq x y z
N MET A 1 -20.21 10.76 -43.53
CA MET A 1 -19.69 9.58 -42.78
C MET A 1 -18.96 10.08 -41.55
N ALA A 2 -19.53 9.85 -40.38
CA ALA A 2 -18.82 9.91 -39.11
C ALA A 2 -19.44 8.77 -38.29
N VAL A 3 -18.68 7.69 -38.17
CA VAL A 3 -19.07 6.53 -37.35
C VAL A 3 -18.60 6.86 -35.94
N THR A 4 -19.55 7.16 -35.06
CA THR A 4 -19.33 7.24 -33.62
C THR A 4 -18.88 5.87 -33.14
N LYS A 5 -17.61 5.77 -32.72
CA LYS A 5 -17.06 4.59 -32.08
C LYS A 5 -17.65 4.54 -30.67
N VAL A 6 -18.77 3.84 -30.53
CA VAL A 6 -19.27 3.41 -29.22
C VAL A 6 -18.12 2.63 -28.57
N HIS A 7 -17.65 3.12 -27.44
CA HIS A 7 -16.71 2.36 -26.61
C HIS A 7 -17.51 1.18 -26.08
N GLU A 8 -17.30 0.00 -26.68
CA GLU A 8 -17.63 -1.27 -26.03
C GLU A 8 -16.86 -1.28 -24.72
N ARG A 9 -17.58 -0.99 -23.63
CA ARG A 9 -17.14 -1.28 -22.28
C ARG A 9 -16.92 -2.79 -22.27
N SER A 10 -15.65 -3.22 -22.23
CA SER A 10 -15.30 -4.63 -22.12
C SER A 10 -16.14 -5.21 -20.98
N ALA A 11 -17.04 -6.15 -21.28
CA ALA A 11 -17.66 -6.95 -20.22
C ALA A 11 -16.51 -7.71 -19.56
N ALA A 12 -16.10 -7.27 -18.37
CA ALA A 12 -15.27 -8.10 -17.52
C ALA A 12 -16.02 -9.43 -17.37
N ALA A 13 -15.38 -10.54 -17.71
CA ALA A 13 -15.99 -11.84 -17.53
C ALA A 13 -16.35 -11.98 -16.04
N MET A 14 -17.60 -12.33 -15.75
CA MET A 14 -18.07 -12.54 -14.38
C MET A 14 -17.09 -13.46 -13.63
N PRO A 15 -16.54 -13.04 -12.48
CA PRO A 15 -15.66 -13.88 -11.70
C PRO A 15 -16.43 -15.13 -11.25
N THR A 16 -15.76 -16.28 -11.31
CA THR A 16 -16.34 -17.55 -10.85
C THR A 16 -16.58 -17.46 -9.35
N PRO A 17 -17.84 -17.55 -8.89
CA PRO A 17 -18.14 -17.47 -7.47
C PRO A 17 -17.59 -18.71 -6.75
N PRO A 18 -16.97 -18.53 -5.56
CA PRO A 18 -16.63 -19.63 -4.66
C PRO A 18 -17.85 -20.49 -4.29
N GLU A 19 -17.62 -21.75 -3.90
CA GLU A 19 -18.70 -22.72 -3.62
C GLU A 19 -19.62 -22.27 -2.48
N ASP A 20 -19.08 -21.68 -1.43
CA ASP A 20 -19.85 -21.11 -0.32
C ASP A 20 -20.74 -19.93 -0.77
N ILE A 21 -20.28 -19.13 -1.73
CA ILE A 21 -21.09 -18.07 -2.35
C ILE A 21 -22.22 -18.66 -3.19
N VAL A 22 -21.96 -19.75 -3.92
CA VAL A 22 -23.00 -20.46 -4.69
C VAL A 22 -24.06 -21.05 -3.76
N GLU A 23 -23.67 -21.65 -2.64
CA GLU A 23 -24.64 -22.17 -1.66
C GLU A 23 -25.42 -21.04 -0.97
N ALA A 24 -24.76 -19.91 -0.64
CA ALA A 24 -25.44 -18.73 -0.10
C ALA A 24 -26.44 -18.14 -1.09
N ALA A 25 -26.12 -18.12 -2.39
CA ALA A 25 -27.00 -17.62 -3.44
C ALA A 25 -28.33 -18.36 -3.52
N ARG A 26 -28.32 -19.68 -3.34
CA ARG A 26 -29.55 -20.51 -3.29
C ARG A 26 -30.47 -20.15 -2.13
N LEU A 27 -29.93 -19.58 -1.06
CA LEU A 27 -30.69 -19.17 0.13
C LEU A 27 -31.17 -17.72 0.05
N ALA A 28 -30.69 -16.95 -0.94
CA ALA A 28 -30.98 -15.52 -1.09
C ALA A 28 -31.36 -15.19 -2.55
N PRO A 29 -32.55 -15.60 -3.05
CA PRO A 29 -32.99 -15.30 -4.41
C PRO A 29 -33.33 -13.82 -4.58
N GLU A 30 -33.05 -13.23 -5.74
CA GLU A 30 -33.25 -11.80 -6.04
C GLU A 30 -32.44 -10.84 -5.13
N HIS A 31 -31.25 -11.24 -4.69
CA HIS A 31 -30.35 -10.46 -3.85
C HIS A 31 -29.02 -10.16 -4.53
N TRP A 32 -28.26 -9.24 -3.93
CA TRP A 32 -26.87 -8.99 -4.28
C TRP A 32 -25.95 -9.56 -3.20
N ILE A 33 -24.94 -10.31 -3.62
CA ILE A 33 -23.91 -10.90 -2.76
C ILE A 33 -22.57 -10.25 -3.09
N SER A 34 -22.02 -9.52 -2.12
CA SER A 34 -20.76 -8.81 -2.27
C SER A 34 -19.55 -9.73 -2.14
N MET A 35 -18.55 -9.54 -3.01
CA MET A 35 -17.20 -10.06 -2.83
C MET A 35 -16.36 -9.03 -2.10
N ILE A 36 -15.79 -9.40 -0.96
CA ILE A 36 -14.94 -8.53 -0.15
C ILE A 36 -13.47 -8.85 -0.45
N ASP A 37 -12.62 -7.82 -0.49
CA ASP A 37 -11.18 -7.99 -0.59
C ASP A 37 -10.67 -8.82 0.59
N PRO A 38 -9.95 -9.93 0.36
CA PRO A 38 -9.40 -10.78 1.43
C PRO A 38 -8.49 -10.03 2.42
N GLY A 39 -7.88 -8.93 1.99
CA GLY A 39 -7.04 -8.09 2.84
C GLY A 39 -7.79 -7.21 3.82
N TRP A 40 -9.13 -7.20 3.82
CA TRP A 40 -9.93 -6.50 4.82
C TRP A 40 -10.17 -7.37 6.06
N ASP A 41 -9.71 -6.90 7.22
CA ASP A 41 -9.80 -7.58 8.53
C ASP A 41 -10.69 -6.84 9.54
N GLY A 42 -11.43 -5.83 9.09
CA GLY A 42 -12.25 -4.98 9.95
C GLY A 42 -13.46 -5.69 10.57
N GLU A 43 -13.98 -5.09 11.63
CA GLU A 43 -15.24 -5.55 12.24
C GLU A 43 -16.46 -4.85 11.61
N GLY A 44 -17.58 -5.56 11.56
CA GLY A 44 -18.87 -5.00 11.14
C GLY A 44 -19.11 -5.05 9.63
N ALA A 45 -19.84 -4.06 9.11
CA ALA A 45 -20.14 -3.98 7.68
C ALA A 45 -18.91 -3.46 6.91
N PRO A 46 -18.42 -4.18 5.88
CA PRO A 46 -17.30 -3.72 5.07
C PRO A 46 -17.61 -2.35 4.43
N PRO A 47 -16.68 -1.38 4.49
CA PRO A 47 -16.85 -0.14 3.76
C PRO A 47 -16.82 -0.41 2.24
N ASP A 48 -17.54 0.39 1.47
CA ASP A 48 -17.66 0.18 0.02
C ASP A 48 -16.30 0.05 -0.70
N ARG A 49 -15.28 0.79 -0.26
CA ARG A 49 -13.93 0.75 -0.84
C ARG A 49 -13.23 -0.63 -0.81
N VAL A 50 -13.67 -1.56 0.03
CA VAL A 50 -13.09 -2.92 0.11
C VAL A 50 -13.98 -3.98 -0.53
N VAL A 51 -15.13 -3.58 -1.07
CA VAL A 51 -16.01 -4.46 -1.85
C VAL A 51 -15.47 -4.48 -3.27
N VAL A 52 -15.03 -5.64 -3.75
CA VAL A 52 -14.51 -5.81 -5.11
C VAL A 52 -15.63 -5.64 -6.15
N GLY A 53 -16.81 -6.14 -5.81
CA GLY A 53 -18.02 -6.06 -6.62
C GLY A 53 -19.09 -6.99 -6.03
N ARG A 54 -20.13 -7.27 -6.80
CA ARG A 54 -21.26 -8.06 -6.33
C ARG A 54 -21.86 -8.94 -7.41
N TRP A 55 -22.24 -10.16 -7.02
CA TRP A 55 -23.05 -11.05 -7.83
C TRP A 55 -24.54 -10.79 -7.59
N ARG A 56 -25.34 -10.80 -8.65
CA ARG A 56 -26.81 -10.81 -8.55
C ARG A 56 -27.32 -12.24 -8.62
N THR A 57 -28.22 -12.59 -7.72
CA THR A 57 -28.94 -13.86 -7.76
C THR A 57 -30.31 -13.68 -8.43
N GLY A 58 -30.68 -14.66 -9.24
CA GLY A 58 -31.99 -14.76 -9.87
C GLY A 58 -33.07 -15.28 -8.92
N ALA A 59 -34.28 -15.45 -9.45
CA ALA A 59 -35.44 -15.94 -8.68
C ALA A 59 -35.26 -17.38 -8.15
N THR A 60 -34.39 -18.17 -8.78
CA THR A 60 -34.05 -19.55 -8.36
C THR A 60 -32.84 -19.59 -7.43
N GLY A 61 -32.21 -18.44 -7.14
CA GLY A 61 -30.96 -18.38 -6.38
C GLY A 61 -29.71 -18.73 -7.20
N GLU A 62 -29.83 -18.87 -8.53
CA GLU A 62 -28.68 -18.97 -9.43
C GLU A 62 -28.01 -17.60 -9.60
N ILE A 63 -26.68 -17.56 -9.76
CA ILE A 63 -25.94 -16.32 -10.00
C ILE A 63 -26.02 -15.97 -11.50
N GLU A 64 -26.55 -14.78 -11.80
CA GLU A 64 -26.89 -14.38 -13.18
C GLU A 64 -26.02 -13.23 -13.69
N GLU A 65 -25.55 -12.34 -12.81
CA GLU A 65 -24.90 -11.08 -13.18
C GLU A 65 -23.77 -10.74 -12.20
N TRP A 66 -22.75 -10.02 -12.70
CA TRP A 66 -21.71 -9.40 -11.89
C TRP A 66 -21.68 -7.89 -12.14
N GLU A 67 -21.54 -7.13 -11.05
CA GLU A 67 -21.31 -5.71 -11.08
C GLU A 67 -20.01 -5.37 -10.35
N ASP A 68 -19.05 -4.82 -11.10
CA ASP A 68 -17.81 -4.27 -10.55
C ASP A 68 -18.11 -3.05 -9.67
N ASN A 69 -17.37 -2.93 -8.56
CA ASN A 69 -17.44 -1.72 -7.75
C ASN A 69 -16.37 -0.70 -8.17
N GLU A 70 -16.78 0.45 -8.71
CA GLU A 70 -15.87 1.53 -9.11
C GLU A 70 -15.16 2.19 -7.90
N ALA A 71 -15.73 2.06 -6.69
CA ALA A 71 -15.12 2.55 -5.46
C ALA A 71 -14.04 1.60 -4.91
N TYR A 72 -13.92 0.38 -5.44
CA TYR A 72 -12.96 -0.61 -4.96
C TYR A 72 -11.52 -0.08 -4.97
N ARG A 73 -10.82 -0.29 -3.87
CA ARG A 73 -9.38 -0.06 -3.70
C ARG A 73 -8.74 -1.36 -3.25
N PRO A 74 -7.88 -1.97 -4.07
CA PRO A 74 -7.30 -3.28 -3.76
C PRO A 74 -6.31 -3.21 -2.62
N SER A 75 -6.30 -4.25 -1.80
CA SER A 75 -5.29 -4.51 -0.76
C SER A 75 -3.91 -4.81 -1.38
N PRO A 76 -2.83 -4.81 -0.58
CA PRO A 76 -1.51 -5.23 -1.05
C PRO A 76 -1.52 -6.64 -1.66
N GLU A 77 -2.24 -7.58 -1.04
CA GLU A 77 -2.37 -8.95 -1.54
C GLU A 77 -3.12 -8.99 -2.88
N ALA A 78 -4.24 -8.25 -3.00
CA ALA A 78 -5.00 -8.18 -4.25
C ALA A 78 -4.21 -7.51 -5.39
N LEU A 79 -3.26 -6.63 -5.07
CA LEU A 79 -2.30 -6.05 -6.02
C LEU A 79 -1.16 -7.01 -6.39
N GLY A 80 -1.06 -8.17 -5.73
CA GLY A 80 0.03 -9.14 -5.92
C GLY A 80 1.36 -8.63 -5.36
N TRP A 81 1.34 -7.75 -4.37
CA TRP A 81 2.55 -7.28 -3.73
C TRP A 81 3.20 -8.40 -2.90
N PRO A 82 4.53 -8.41 -2.76
CA PRO A 82 5.21 -9.34 -1.87
C PRO A 82 4.75 -9.14 -0.42
N GLU A 83 4.82 -10.21 0.38
CA GLU A 83 4.66 -10.12 1.82
C GLU A 83 5.62 -9.08 2.39
N ALA A 84 5.12 -8.28 3.34
CA ALA A 84 5.91 -7.24 3.98
C ALA A 84 7.15 -7.82 4.68
N THR A 85 8.29 -7.19 4.47
CA THR A 85 9.58 -7.68 4.98
C THR A 85 9.84 -7.32 6.44
N ASP A 86 9.19 -6.27 6.94
CA ASP A 86 9.23 -5.82 8.33
C ASP A 86 7.98 -4.97 8.66
N ASP A 87 7.88 -4.50 9.91
CA ASP A 87 6.74 -3.70 10.39
C ASP A 87 6.60 -2.34 9.67
N VAL A 88 7.72 -1.77 9.17
CA VAL A 88 7.69 -0.50 8.43
C VAL A 88 7.14 -0.73 7.02
N ASP A 89 7.61 -1.77 6.34
CA ASP A 89 7.11 -2.19 5.03
C ASP A 89 5.62 -2.55 5.12
N ALA A 90 5.19 -3.27 6.17
CA ALA A 90 3.78 -3.57 6.41
C ALA A 90 2.95 -2.29 6.57
N ALA A 91 3.41 -1.35 7.41
CA ALA A 91 2.74 -0.07 7.60
C ALA A 91 2.67 0.75 6.30
N LEU A 92 3.74 0.76 5.49
CA LEU A 92 3.79 1.45 4.20
C LEU A 92 2.78 0.85 3.22
N GLN A 93 2.79 -0.48 3.07
CA GLN A 93 1.89 -1.16 2.15
C GLN A 93 0.42 -0.92 2.49
N LEU A 94 0.07 -1.02 3.78
CA LEU A 94 -1.29 -0.76 4.27
C LEU A 94 -1.67 0.72 4.13
N ALA A 95 -0.77 1.66 4.41
CA ALA A 95 -1.07 3.09 4.29
C ALA A 95 -1.31 3.52 2.84
N VAL A 96 -0.46 3.07 1.90
CA VAL A 96 -0.57 3.42 0.47
C VAL A 96 -1.83 2.84 -0.18
N THR A 97 -2.23 1.64 0.24
CA THR A 97 -3.48 1.00 -0.24
C THR A 97 -4.72 1.47 0.53
N GLY A 98 -4.53 2.25 1.61
CA GLY A 98 -5.59 2.72 2.48
C GLY A 98 -6.16 1.66 3.43
N TYR A 99 -5.54 0.49 3.55
CA TYR A 99 -5.94 -0.58 4.48
C TYR A 99 -5.44 -0.33 5.91
N GLY A 100 -4.53 0.62 6.12
CA GLY A 100 -4.05 1.03 7.44
C GLY A 100 -3.97 2.55 7.60
N PRO A 101 -3.88 3.04 8.85
CA PRO A 101 -3.73 4.46 9.12
C PRO A 101 -2.34 4.94 8.70
N ALA A 102 -2.25 6.10 8.04
CA ALA A 102 -0.98 6.68 7.59
C ALA A 102 0.00 6.92 8.75
N GLU A 103 -0.51 7.19 9.95
CA GLU A 103 0.26 7.41 11.17
C GLU A 103 0.96 6.13 11.68
N ALA A 104 0.60 4.94 11.18
CA ALA A 104 1.33 3.71 11.50
C ALA A 104 2.77 3.75 10.96
N VAL A 105 2.99 4.41 9.83
CA VAL A 105 4.31 4.50 9.19
C VAL A 105 5.32 5.23 10.09
N PRO A 106 5.10 6.49 10.52
CA PRO A 106 6.05 7.17 11.39
C PRO A 106 6.19 6.48 12.76
N ARG A 107 5.15 5.80 13.27
CA ARG A 107 5.26 5.01 14.51
C ARG A 107 6.21 3.83 14.36
N ALA A 108 6.05 3.02 13.31
CA ALA A 108 6.91 1.87 13.05
C ALA A 108 8.36 2.34 12.80
N LEU A 109 8.51 3.39 12.00
CA LEU A 109 9.82 3.95 11.66
C LEU A 109 10.55 4.52 12.89
N ALA A 110 9.84 5.17 13.82
CA ALA A 110 10.44 5.73 15.03
C ALA A 110 11.15 4.70 15.91
N THR A 111 10.75 3.43 15.84
CA THR A 111 11.37 2.32 16.60
C THR A 111 12.31 1.46 15.77
N ALA A 112 12.44 1.73 14.47
CA ALA A 112 13.24 0.92 13.55
C ALA A 112 14.72 1.29 13.60
N GLU A 113 15.56 0.28 13.40
CA GLU A 113 16.92 0.48 12.91
C GLU A 113 16.86 0.46 11.38
N VAL A 114 17.49 1.44 10.75
CA VAL A 114 17.48 1.59 9.30
C VAL A 114 18.88 1.55 8.74
N ALA A 115 19.00 1.12 7.49
CA ALA A 115 20.23 1.18 6.74
C ALA A 115 20.20 2.36 5.76
N VAL A 116 21.31 3.09 5.69
CA VAL A 116 21.48 4.26 4.83
C VAL A 116 22.78 4.11 4.08
N LEU A 117 22.72 4.32 2.76
CA LEU A 117 23.91 4.26 1.92
C LEU A 117 24.84 5.42 2.24
N THR A 118 26.14 5.17 2.25
CA THR A 118 27.15 6.16 2.63
C THR A 118 28.05 6.53 1.46
N LEU A 119 28.36 7.82 1.35
CA LEU A 119 29.46 8.33 0.54
C LEU A 119 30.82 7.95 1.17
N PRO A 120 31.95 8.05 0.43
CA PRO A 120 33.27 7.70 0.96
C PRO A 120 33.73 8.47 2.20
N ASP A 121 33.13 9.64 2.48
CA ASP A 121 33.37 10.46 3.67
C ASP A 121 32.48 10.08 4.86
N GLY A 122 31.62 9.06 4.72
CA GLY A 122 30.68 8.60 5.74
C GLY A 122 29.38 9.41 5.81
N THR A 123 29.18 10.40 4.95
CA THR A 123 27.90 11.13 4.89
C THR A 123 26.84 10.32 4.14
N PRO A 124 25.53 10.51 4.45
CA PRO A 124 24.46 9.84 3.72
C PRO A 124 24.46 10.18 2.23
N VAL A 125 24.19 9.18 1.39
CA VAL A 125 23.86 9.40 -0.02
C VAL A 125 22.56 10.19 -0.10
N THR A 126 22.57 11.27 -0.88
CA THR A 126 21.40 12.08 -1.20
C THR A 126 20.98 11.86 -2.65
N ALA A 127 19.70 12.06 -2.93
CA ALA A 127 19.14 11.98 -4.26
C ALA A 127 18.02 13.02 -4.43
N ALA A 128 17.58 13.20 -5.67
CA ALA A 128 16.35 13.91 -5.98
C ALA A 128 15.30 12.93 -6.51
N VAL A 129 14.06 13.06 -6.05
CA VAL A 129 12.90 12.41 -6.68
C VAL A 129 12.49 13.18 -7.95
N ALA A 130 11.62 12.58 -8.77
CA ALA A 130 11.31 13.08 -10.12
C ALA A 130 10.74 14.50 -10.17
N ASP A 131 10.08 14.95 -9.10
CA ASP A 131 9.55 16.31 -8.95
C ASP A 131 10.57 17.32 -8.39
N GLY A 132 11.80 16.88 -8.10
CA GLY A 132 12.90 17.71 -7.59
C GLY A 132 13.04 17.72 -6.07
N GLY A 133 12.16 17.04 -5.32
CA GLY A 133 12.30 16.88 -3.87
C GLY A 133 13.61 16.19 -3.49
N LEU A 134 14.31 16.70 -2.48
CA LEU A 134 15.57 16.14 -2.01
C LEU A 134 15.32 15.08 -0.95
N VAL A 135 15.99 13.93 -1.09
CA VAL A 135 15.77 12.78 -0.22
C VAL A 135 17.07 12.09 0.16
N VAL A 136 17.04 11.41 1.30
CA VAL A 136 18.00 10.36 1.65
C VAL A 136 17.27 9.01 1.56
N PRO A 137 17.74 8.06 0.72
CA PRO A 137 17.20 6.72 0.68
C PRO A 137 17.42 5.98 2.00
N VAL A 138 16.37 5.34 2.51
CA VAL A 138 16.35 4.60 3.78
C VAL A 138 15.81 3.19 3.53
N LEU A 139 16.54 2.18 3.97
CA LEU A 139 16.21 0.78 3.76
C LEU A 139 15.96 0.11 5.11
N THR A 140 14.82 -0.55 5.28
CA THR A 140 14.39 -1.09 6.59
C THR A 140 14.72 -2.57 6.75
N ALA A 141 14.81 -3.32 5.64
CA ALA A 141 15.12 -4.74 5.62
C ALA A 141 16.29 -5.10 4.67
N PRO A 142 16.98 -6.25 4.88
CA PRO A 142 18.01 -6.75 3.97
C PRO A 142 17.56 -6.85 2.51
N LEU A 143 16.31 -7.25 2.25
CA LEU A 143 15.79 -7.38 0.88
C LEU A 143 15.81 -6.03 0.14
N HIS A 144 15.51 -4.94 0.84
CA HIS A 144 15.56 -3.59 0.28
C HIS A 144 17.00 -3.10 0.05
N LEU A 145 17.96 -3.54 0.87
CA LEU A 145 19.39 -3.29 0.63
C LEU A 145 19.91 -4.06 -0.57
N ASP A 146 19.58 -5.35 -0.69
CA ASP A 146 20.02 -6.19 -1.81
C ASP A 146 19.53 -5.64 -3.15
N ALA A 147 18.32 -5.08 -3.18
CA ALA A 147 17.77 -4.39 -4.35
C ALA A 147 18.57 -3.14 -4.76
N MET A 148 19.30 -2.51 -3.84
CA MET A 148 20.17 -1.36 -4.12
C MET A 148 21.57 -1.78 -4.63
N GLY A 149 21.96 -3.03 -4.43
CA GLY A 149 23.27 -3.57 -4.82
C GLY A 149 24.36 -3.40 -3.76
N GLY A 150 25.62 -3.67 -4.13
CA GLY A 150 26.76 -3.77 -3.21
C GLY A 150 27.35 -2.44 -2.71
N PHE A 151 26.52 -1.42 -2.47
CA PHE A 151 26.98 -0.14 -1.94
C PHE A 151 27.34 -0.23 -0.45
N ALA A 152 28.28 0.61 -0.01
CA ALA A 152 28.56 0.78 1.41
C ALA A 152 27.35 1.41 2.11
N PHE A 153 27.03 0.89 3.29
CA PHE A 153 25.94 1.38 4.12
C PHE A 153 26.32 1.36 5.59
N GLU A 154 25.60 2.16 6.37
CA GLU A 154 25.63 2.16 7.82
C GLU A 154 24.23 1.83 8.35
N ARG A 155 24.16 1.20 9.54
CA ARG A 155 22.91 0.99 10.28
C ARG A 155 22.85 1.96 11.45
N LEU A 156 21.70 2.60 11.62
CA LEU A 156 21.49 3.62 12.64
C LEU A 156 20.02 3.70 13.04
N THR A 157 19.77 4.27 14.21
CA THR A 157 18.40 4.61 14.60
C THR A 157 17.88 5.75 13.72
N VAL A 158 16.57 5.84 13.57
CA VAL A 158 15.96 6.94 12.83
C VAL A 158 16.21 8.30 13.51
N ALA A 159 16.32 8.33 14.84
CA ALA A 159 16.71 9.55 15.56
C ALA A 159 18.12 10.02 15.15
N ASP A 160 19.11 9.12 15.15
CA ASP A 160 20.49 9.46 14.74
C ASP A 160 20.57 9.87 13.26
N LEU A 161 19.73 9.28 12.40
CA LEU A 161 19.65 9.66 11.00
C LEU A 161 19.10 11.08 10.84
N LEU A 162 18.03 11.40 11.58
CA LEU A 162 17.42 12.72 11.54
C LEU A 162 18.43 13.80 11.95
N ASP A 163 19.31 13.55 12.91
CA ASP A 163 20.36 14.51 13.31
C ASP A 163 21.45 14.71 12.24
N ARG A 164 21.59 13.77 11.30
CA ARG A 164 22.56 13.80 10.20
C ARG A 164 21.98 14.27 8.86
N LEU A 165 20.67 14.46 8.78
CA LEU A 165 20.02 14.85 7.53
C LEU A 165 20.49 16.23 7.06
N PRO A 166 20.88 16.38 5.79
CA PRO A 166 21.12 17.70 5.23
C PRO A 166 19.81 18.52 5.24
N PRO A 167 19.86 19.85 5.47
CA PRO A 167 18.68 20.68 5.49
C PRO A 167 17.80 20.51 4.24
N GLY A 168 16.48 20.47 4.45
CA GLY A 168 15.50 20.33 3.36
C GLY A 168 15.40 18.93 2.74
N HIS A 169 16.06 17.91 3.30
CA HIS A 169 15.93 16.53 2.84
C HIS A 169 14.87 15.76 3.62
N ALA A 170 14.03 15.04 2.87
CA ALA A 170 13.10 14.04 3.39
C ALA A 170 13.75 12.64 3.42
N LEU A 171 13.09 11.66 4.03
CA LEU A 171 13.48 10.25 3.93
C LEU A 171 12.71 9.60 2.78
N TYR A 172 13.39 8.88 1.88
CA TYR A 172 12.71 8.01 0.92
C TYR A 172 12.85 6.56 1.38
N VAL A 173 11.80 6.05 2.04
CA VAL A 173 11.79 4.73 2.66
C VAL A 173 11.46 3.65 1.64
N ASN A 174 12.29 2.60 1.61
CA ASN A 174 12.21 1.44 0.73
C ASN A 174 11.91 1.80 -0.76
N PRO A 175 12.76 2.60 -1.43
CA PRO A 175 12.46 3.14 -2.76
C PRO A 175 12.21 2.11 -3.87
N ALA A 176 12.79 0.91 -3.73
CA ALA A 176 12.63 -0.19 -4.67
C ALA A 176 11.40 -1.07 -4.38
N GLY A 177 10.75 -0.87 -3.23
CA GLY A 177 9.54 -1.59 -2.84
C GLY A 177 8.28 -1.04 -3.50
N PRO A 178 7.19 -1.82 -3.54
CA PRO A 178 5.95 -1.40 -4.18
C PRO A 178 5.26 -0.23 -3.47
N ALA A 179 5.56 -0.03 -2.17
CA ALA A 179 5.03 1.04 -1.33
C ALA A 179 6.08 2.09 -0.94
N GLY A 180 7.17 2.22 -1.73
CA GLY A 180 8.22 3.20 -1.47
C GLY A 180 7.64 4.60 -1.27
N THR A 181 7.96 5.25 -0.15
CA THR A 181 7.30 6.50 0.28
C THR A 181 8.30 7.54 0.74
N VAL A 182 8.07 8.78 0.34
CA VAL A 182 8.81 9.95 0.84
C VAL A 182 8.13 10.48 2.10
N LEU A 183 8.89 10.59 3.19
CA LEU A 183 8.42 11.08 4.48
C LEU A 183 9.18 12.36 4.86
N ASP A 184 8.40 13.38 5.18
CA ASP A 184 8.93 14.65 5.68
C ASP A 184 9.66 14.45 7.02
N ALA A 185 10.89 14.92 7.09
CA ALA A 185 11.75 14.73 8.26
C ALA A 185 11.27 15.53 9.47
N ASP A 186 10.66 16.71 9.27
CA ASP A 186 10.20 17.56 10.37
C ASP A 186 8.89 17.02 10.96
N LEU A 187 7.99 16.50 10.13
CA LEU A 187 6.81 15.78 10.61
C LEU A 187 7.20 14.52 11.41
N LEU A 188 8.22 13.79 10.96
CA LEU A 188 8.73 12.64 11.68
C LEU A 188 9.34 13.04 13.04
N ARG A 189 10.14 14.12 13.09
CA ARG A 189 10.67 14.68 14.35
C ARG A 189 9.56 15.10 15.32
N ALA A 190 8.52 15.77 14.81
CA ALA A 190 7.38 16.21 15.62
C ALA A 190 6.65 15.00 16.22
N HIS A 191 6.41 13.97 15.40
CA HIS A 191 5.80 12.70 15.82
C HIS A 191 6.61 12.03 16.95
N MET A 192 7.93 11.91 16.78
CA MET A 192 8.82 11.29 17.77
C MET A 192 8.94 12.08 19.07
N SER A 193 8.75 13.41 19.01
CA SER A 193 8.79 14.29 20.18
C SER A 193 7.46 14.32 20.95
N GLY A 194 6.43 13.60 20.49
CA GLY A 194 5.09 13.63 21.09
C GLY A 194 4.38 14.98 20.94
N THR A 195 4.85 15.84 20.02
CA THR A 195 4.24 17.14 19.74
C THR A 195 3.32 16.98 18.54
N PRO A 196 1.98 17.10 18.69
CA PRO A 196 1.11 17.07 17.53
C PRO A 196 1.38 18.31 16.67
N GLY A 197 1.63 18.08 15.37
CA GLY A 197 1.67 19.13 14.36
C GLY A 197 0.30 19.73 14.09
#